data_AF-A0A1W6K0R3-F1
#
_entry.id   AF-A0A1W6K0R3-F1
#
_cell.length_a   1.000
_cell.length_b   1.000
_cell.length_c   1.000
_cell.angle_alpha   90.00
_cell.angle_beta   90.00
_cell.angle_gamma   90.00
#
_symmetry.space_group_name_H-M   'P 1'
#
loop_
_entity.id
_entity.type
_entity.pdbx_description
1 polymer ?
#
loop_
_entity_poly.entity_id
_entity_poly.type
_entity_poly.pdbx_seq_one_letter_code
_entity_poly.pdbx_strand_id
1 'polypeptide(L)'
;MSNNNDEEKKKTITVRGVDSSLYDKAVITARQTGKTVGDIVNQALSSFLGLTDSAEEKIDKLISGVKDTGKSFIEGYKDSKKNLLIISNVDELTLNKDEIIKSGKIISFRNIRKLQLNIDEDTLKNIDSIIGVDELIIPKGINKILLLSKCKFVKKITEI
;
A
#
# COMPACT_ATOMS: atom_id res chain seq x y z
N MET A 1 -15.62 24.46 28.58
CA MET A 1 -16.37 23.20 28.34
C MET A 1 -15.82 22.59 27.08
N SER A 2 -15.07 21.49 27.18
CA SER A 2 -14.44 20.84 26.03
C SER A 2 -14.57 19.33 26.16
N ASN A 3 -14.76 18.69 25.01
CA ASN A 3 -14.67 17.25 24.71
C ASN A 3 -15.97 16.45 24.88
N ASN A 4 -16.75 16.36 23.79
CA ASN A 4 -17.75 15.31 23.61
C ASN A 4 -17.80 14.71 22.18
N ASN A 5 -16.88 15.08 21.27
CA ASN A 5 -17.01 14.72 19.85
C ASN A 5 -16.15 13.52 19.39
N ASP A 6 -15.25 12.99 20.21
CA ASP A 6 -14.36 11.87 19.80
C ASP A 6 -14.90 10.48 20.19
N GLU A 7 -15.85 10.39 21.13
CA GLU A 7 -16.45 9.12 21.55
C GLU A 7 -17.52 8.59 20.58
N GLU A 8 -18.13 9.44 19.75
CA GLU A 8 -19.19 9.06 18.80
C GLU A 8 -18.76 8.11 17.66
N LYS A 9 -17.46 7.87 17.48
CA LYS A 9 -16.93 7.12 16.32
C LYS A 9 -16.73 5.62 16.52
N LYS A 10 -16.84 5.10 17.75
CA LYS A 10 -16.65 3.66 18.04
C LYS A 10 -17.98 2.93 18.10
N LYS A 11 -18.51 2.54 16.94
CA LYS A 11 -19.70 1.69 16.84
C LYS A 11 -19.30 0.21 16.88
N THR A 12 -20.15 -0.63 17.49
CA THR A 12 -19.99 -2.08 17.42
C THR A 12 -20.23 -2.56 16.00
N ILE A 13 -19.19 -3.03 15.33
CA ILE A 13 -19.24 -3.59 13.97
C ILE A 13 -18.90 -5.08 14.05
N THR A 14 -19.75 -5.93 13.45
CA THR A 14 -19.50 -7.37 13.35
C THR A 14 -19.11 -7.71 11.91
N VAL A 15 -17.93 -8.31 11.73
CA VAL A 15 -17.45 -8.80 10.44
C VAL A 15 -17.56 -10.33 10.45
N ARG A 16 -18.27 -10.91 9.47
CA ARG A 16 -18.44 -12.37 9.34
C ARG A 16 -17.52 -12.93 8.26
N GLY A 17 -17.09 -14.19 8.42
CA GLY A 17 -16.25 -14.87 7.43
C GLY A 17 -14.75 -14.53 7.51
N VAL A 18 -14.27 -14.06 8.67
CA VAL A 18 -12.82 -13.88 8.89
C VAL A 18 -12.18 -15.25 9.06
N ASP A 19 -11.07 -15.49 8.35
CA ASP A 19 -10.28 -16.71 8.49
C ASP A 19 -9.77 -16.88 9.93
N SER A 20 -9.94 -18.07 10.51
CA SER A 20 -9.60 -18.34 11.91
C SER A 20 -8.11 -18.12 12.18
N SER A 21 -7.23 -18.54 11.27
CA SER A 21 -5.78 -18.39 11.46
C SER A 21 -5.34 -16.93 11.37
N LEU A 22 -6.03 -16.11 10.57
CA LEU A 22 -5.78 -14.67 10.48
C LEU A 22 -6.24 -13.95 11.75
N TYR A 23 -7.40 -14.32 12.28
CA TYR A 23 -7.89 -13.79 13.55
C TYR A 23 -6.93 -14.12 14.70
N ASP A 24 -6.44 -15.36 14.78
CA ASP A 24 -5.48 -15.79 15.80
C ASP A 24 -4.18 -14.98 15.74
N LYS A 25 -3.67 -14.71 14.52
CA LYS A 25 -2.51 -13.83 14.33
C LYS A 25 -2.80 -12.41 14.84
N ALA A 26 -3.96 -11.85 14.52
CA ALA A 26 -4.33 -10.52 15.01
C ALA A 26 -4.40 -10.48 16.55
N VAL A 27 -4.89 -11.54 17.20
CA VAL A 27 -4.91 -11.67 18.67
C VAL A 27 -3.50 -11.74 19.25
N ILE A 28 -2.62 -12.56 18.67
CA ILE A 28 -1.22 -12.68 19.12
C ILE A 28 -0.50 -11.34 19.00
N THR A 29 -0.63 -10.67 17.84
CA THR A 29 -0.03 -9.36 17.61
C THR A 29 -0.56 -8.30 18.57
N ALA A 30 -1.87 -8.29 18.85
CA ALA A 30 -2.47 -7.38 19.82
C ALA A 30 -1.84 -7.56 21.22
N ARG A 31 -1.72 -8.82 21.69
CA ARG A 31 -1.09 -9.14 22.99
C ARG A 31 0.37 -8.72 23.05
N GLN A 32 1.16 -9.00 22.01
CA GLN A 32 2.58 -8.66 21.95
C GLN A 32 2.83 -7.14 21.90
N THR A 33 1.90 -6.38 21.34
CA THR A 33 2.02 -4.92 21.17
C THR A 33 1.31 -4.11 22.25
N GLY A 34 0.64 -4.77 23.20
CA GLY A 34 -0.17 -4.10 24.23
C GLY A 34 -1.38 -3.34 23.67
N LYS A 35 -1.84 -3.69 22.46
CA LYS A 35 -2.97 -3.06 21.77
C LYS A 35 -4.21 -3.94 21.82
N THR A 36 -5.37 -3.39 21.48
CA THR A 36 -6.58 -4.20 21.29
C THR A 36 -6.60 -4.85 19.92
N VAL A 37 -7.33 -5.96 19.77
CA VAL A 37 -7.56 -6.60 18.46
C VAL A 37 -8.22 -5.62 17.50
N GLY A 38 -9.14 -4.78 18.00
CA GLY A 38 -9.77 -3.71 17.22
C GLY A 38 -8.76 -2.71 16.67
N ASP A 39 -7.74 -2.33 17.43
CA ASP A 39 -6.70 -1.42 16.95
C ASP A 39 -5.84 -2.06 15.86
N ILE A 40 -5.48 -3.34 16.01
CA ILE A 40 -4.74 -4.09 14.99
C ILE A 40 -5.57 -4.19 13.70
N VAL A 41 -6.85 -4.54 13.81
CA VAL A 41 -7.76 -4.63 12.67
C VAL A 41 -7.97 -3.27 12.02
N ASN A 42 -8.16 -2.20 12.79
CA ASN A 42 -8.30 -0.84 12.27
C ASN A 42 -7.04 -0.36 11.55
N GLN A 43 -5.85 -0.67 12.09
CA GLN A 43 -4.57 -0.34 11.45
C GLN A 43 -4.38 -1.13 10.15
N ALA A 44 -4.71 -2.42 10.15
CA ALA A 44 -4.65 -3.27 8.96
C ALA A 44 -5.63 -2.80 7.89
N LEU A 45 -6.88 -2.51 8.25
CA LEU A 45 -7.91 -1.99 7.34
C LEU A 45 -7.53 -0.61 6.81
N SER A 46 -7.04 0.29 7.67
CA SER A 46 -6.63 1.64 7.25
C SER A 46 -5.43 1.58 6.31
N SER A 47 -4.45 0.71 6.59
CA SER A 47 -3.33 0.46 5.69
C SER A 47 -3.81 -0.15 4.38
N PHE A 48 -4.72 -1.11 4.40
CA PHE A 48 -5.20 -1.78 3.19
C PHE A 48 -6.07 -0.85 2.34
N LEU A 49 -7.04 -0.15 2.92
CA LEU A 49 -7.91 0.79 2.22
C LEU A 49 -7.12 2.00 1.69
N GLY A 50 -6.16 2.51 2.46
CA GLY A 50 -5.21 3.52 1.99
C GLY A 50 -4.26 3.04 0.89
N LEU A 51 -4.19 1.71 0.67
CA LEU A 51 -3.49 1.12 -0.47
C LEU A 51 -4.40 0.96 -1.70
N THR A 52 -5.69 0.71 -1.51
CA THR A 52 -6.68 0.50 -2.59
C THR A 52 -7.32 1.79 -3.11
N ASP A 53 -7.33 2.86 -2.31
CA ASP A 53 -7.80 4.17 -2.76
C ASP A 53 -6.74 4.81 -3.66
N SER A 54 -6.94 4.72 -4.98
CA SER A 54 -6.29 5.60 -5.96
C SER A 54 -6.43 7.04 -5.50
N ALA A 55 -5.28 7.65 -5.20
CA ALA A 55 -5.13 8.73 -4.23
C ALA A 55 -5.56 10.13 -4.69
N GLU A 56 -6.50 10.29 -5.63
CA GLU A 56 -6.81 11.64 -6.17
C GLU A 56 -8.07 12.28 -5.58
N GLU A 57 -9.16 11.55 -5.31
CA GLU A 57 -10.45 12.25 -5.06
C GLU A 57 -10.86 12.43 -3.59
N LYS A 58 -10.25 11.72 -2.63
CA LYS A 58 -10.71 11.75 -1.21
C LYS A 58 -9.74 12.37 -0.20
N ILE A 59 -8.52 12.69 -0.62
CA ILE A 59 -7.54 13.34 0.27
C ILE A 59 -7.98 14.78 0.60
N ASP A 60 -8.56 15.51 -0.35
CA ASP A 60 -9.01 16.88 -0.13
C ASP A 60 -10.11 17.00 0.94
N LYS A 61 -10.99 16.00 1.07
CA LYS A 61 -12.04 15.98 2.10
C LYS A 61 -11.52 15.62 3.50
N LEU A 62 -10.37 14.94 3.60
CA LEU A 62 -9.69 14.71 4.88
C LEU A 62 -8.96 15.97 5.35
N ILE A 63 -8.43 16.78 4.44
CA ILE A 63 -7.67 18.00 4.75
C ILE A 63 -8.56 19.12 5.32
N SER A 64 -9.80 19.24 4.86
CA SER A 64 -10.72 20.30 5.35
C SER A 64 -11.17 20.12 6.80
N GLY A 65 -11.02 18.92 7.37
CA GLY A 65 -11.42 18.60 8.75
C GLY A 65 -10.29 18.57 9.78
N VAL A 66 -9.02 18.66 9.36
CA VAL A 66 -7.86 18.48 10.25
C VAL A 66 -7.28 19.85 10.65
N LYS A 67 -7.29 20.16 11.95
CA LYS A 67 -6.67 21.37 12.52
C LYS A 67 -5.18 21.45 12.16
N ASP A 68 -4.66 22.68 12.08
CA ASP A 68 -3.36 23.05 11.51
C ASP A 68 -2.14 22.27 12.03
N THR A 69 -2.21 21.66 13.21
CA THR A 69 -1.14 20.82 13.78
C THR A 69 -0.89 19.51 13.02
N GLY A 70 -1.89 18.98 12.31
CA GLY A 70 -1.75 17.79 11.47
C GLY A 70 -1.32 18.12 10.03
N LYS A 71 -1.47 19.38 9.59
CA LYS A 71 -1.16 19.79 8.21
C LYS A 71 0.32 19.61 7.88
N SER A 72 1.24 19.95 8.78
CA SER A 72 2.69 19.85 8.48
C SER A 72 3.19 18.41 8.36
N PHE A 73 2.61 17.46 9.11
CA PHE A 73 2.86 16.02 8.93
C PHE A 73 2.31 15.51 7.60
N ILE A 74 1.12 15.99 7.21
CA ILE A 74 0.46 15.61 5.95
C ILE A 74 1.12 16.29 4.75
N GLU A 75 1.62 17.52 4.87
CA GLU A 75 2.36 18.25 3.83
C GLU A 75 3.73 17.62 3.58
N GLY A 76 4.47 17.24 4.63
CA GLY A 76 5.70 16.44 4.48
C GLY A 76 5.43 15.07 3.84
N TYR A 77 4.27 14.47 4.12
CA TYR A 77 3.80 13.25 3.46
C TYR A 77 3.37 13.50 1.99
N LYS A 78 2.81 14.67 1.68
CA LYS A 78 2.35 15.10 0.35
C LYS A 78 3.54 15.43 -0.55
N ASP A 79 4.56 16.11 -0.06
CA ASP A 79 5.78 16.40 -0.81
C ASP A 79 6.60 15.14 -1.11
N SER A 80 6.59 14.17 -0.20
CA SER A 80 7.21 12.84 -0.42
C SER A 80 6.45 11.98 -1.46
N LYS A 81 5.14 12.22 -1.65
CA LYS A 81 4.29 11.49 -2.60
C LYS A 81 4.00 12.22 -3.92
N LYS A 82 4.36 13.50 -4.07
CA LYS A 82 4.12 14.27 -5.32
C LYS A 82 4.73 13.63 -6.56
N ASN A 83 5.74 12.78 -6.40
CA ASN A 83 6.37 12.07 -7.51
C ASN A 83 6.03 10.57 -7.57
N LEU A 84 5.03 10.10 -6.79
CA LEU A 84 4.61 8.70 -6.78
C LEU A 84 3.39 8.48 -7.67
N LEU A 85 3.57 7.77 -8.77
CA LEU A 85 2.51 7.29 -9.65
C LEU A 85 2.01 5.92 -9.18
N ILE A 86 0.71 5.78 -8.91
CA ILE A 86 0.10 4.50 -8.53
C ILE A 86 -0.58 3.90 -9.76
N ILE A 87 -0.16 2.71 -10.17
CA ILE A 87 -0.78 1.94 -11.25
C ILE A 87 -1.51 0.76 -10.60
N SER A 88 -2.82 0.68 -10.78
CA SER A 88 -3.63 -0.30 -10.08
C SER A 88 -4.85 -0.83 -10.83
N ASN A 89 -5.37 -1.97 -10.36
CA ASN A 89 -6.60 -2.61 -10.83
C ASN A 89 -6.55 -2.98 -12.33
N VAL A 90 -5.43 -3.58 -12.73
CA VAL A 90 -5.19 -4.07 -14.09
C VAL A 90 -5.02 -5.57 -14.04
N ASP A 91 -5.62 -6.30 -14.97
CA ASP A 91 -5.50 -7.76 -14.98
C ASP A 91 -4.09 -8.20 -15.39
N GLU A 92 -3.63 -7.77 -16.57
CA GLU A 92 -2.27 -8.05 -17.06
C GLU A 92 -1.59 -6.76 -17.52
N LEU A 93 -0.35 -6.56 -17.09
CA LEU A 93 0.45 -5.38 -17.44
C LEU A 93 1.86 -5.80 -17.83
N THR A 94 2.32 -5.34 -18.99
CA THR A 94 3.71 -5.48 -19.43
C THR A 94 4.30 -4.09 -19.60
N LEU A 95 5.45 -3.83 -18.97
CA LEU A 95 6.16 -2.57 -19.08
C LEU A 95 7.62 -2.80 -19.44
N ASN A 96 8.16 -1.87 -20.21
CA ASN A 96 9.59 -1.80 -20.52
C ASN A 96 10.27 -0.67 -19.73
N LYS A 97 11.61 -0.66 -19.75
CA LYS A 97 12.39 0.37 -19.07
C LYS A 97 12.06 1.79 -19.56
N ASP A 98 11.85 1.96 -20.86
CA ASP A 98 11.71 3.28 -21.47
C ASP A 98 10.41 3.96 -21.04
N GLU A 99 9.33 3.19 -20.86
CA GLU A 99 8.05 3.66 -20.33
C GLU A 99 8.17 4.15 -18.89
N ILE A 100 8.91 3.41 -18.05
CA ILE A 100 9.13 3.78 -16.65
C ILE A 100 9.96 5.06 -16.57
N ILE A 101 11.05 5.16 -17.35
CA ILE A 101 11.93 6.33 -17.37
C ILE A 101 11.19 7.56 -17.90
N LYS A 102 10.44 7.42 -19.01
CA LYS A 102 9.65 8.51 -19.60
C LYS A 102 8.58 9.07 -18.66
N SER A 103 8.09 8.25 -17.71
CA SER A 103 7.14 8.74 -16.72
C SER A 103 7.71 9.84 -15.83
N GLY A 104 9.03 9.87 -15.62
CA GLY A 104 9.72 10.81 -14.72
C GLY A 104 9.34 10.67 -13.24
N LYS A 105 8.53 9.64 -12.91
CA LYS A 105 7.91 9.42 -11.60
C LYS A 105 8.40 8.12 -10.99
N ILE A 106 8.31 8.02 -9.67
CA ILE A 106 8.46 6.77 -8.93
C ILE A 106 7.12 6.02 -9.05
N ILE A 107 7.13 4.72 -9.30
CA ILE A 107 5.92 3.94 -9.59
C ILE A 107 5.63 2.92 -8.47
N SER A 108 4.37 2.84 -8.06
CA SER A 108 3.84 1.78 -7.18
C SER A 108 2.81 0.96 -7.94
N PHE A 109 3.03 -0.36 -8.05
CA PHE A 109 2.14 -1.30 -8.71
C PHE A 109 1.24 -1.97 -7.68
N ARG A 110 -0.09 -1.97 -7.91
CA ARG A 110 -1.05 -2.52 -6.95
C ARG A 110 -2.16 -3.32 -7.60
N ASN A 111 -2.54 -4.45 -7.00
CA ASN A 111 -3.67 -5.27 -7.44
C ASN A 111 -3.58 -5.61 -8.94
N ILE A 112 -2.49 -6.26 -9.34
CA ILE A 112 -2.26 -6.68 -10.73
C ILE A 112 -2.14 -8.20 -10.77
N ARG A 113 -2.99 -8.90 -11.52
CA ARG A 113 -2.93 -10.37 -11.56
C ARG A 113 -1.59 -10.82 -12.14
N LYS A 114 -1.18 -10.26 -13.28
CA LYS A 114 0.10 -10.58 -13.93
C LYS A 114 0.88 -9.32 -14.30
N LEU A 115 2.06 -9.15 -13.72
CA LEU A 115 2.94 -8.01 -13.99
C LEU A 115 4.25 -8.49 -14.61
N GLN A 116 4.55 -8.06 -15.84
CA GLN A 116 5.84 -8.29 -16.49
C GLN A 116 6.64 -6.99 -16.56
N LEU A 117 7.82 -6.98 -15.94
CA LEU A 117 8.71 -5.82 -15.90
C LEU A 117 9.99 -6.14 -16.66
N ASN A 118 10.12 -5.66 -17.90
CA ASN A 118 11.35 -5.80 -18.69
C ASN A 118 12.31 -4.63 -18.38
N ILE A 119 12.97 -4.68 -17.23
CA ILE A 119 13.75 -3.57 -16.67
C ILE A 119 15.16 -4.01 -16.24
N ASP A 120 16.07 -3.04 -16.03
CA ASP A 120 17.39 -3.28 -15.42
C ASP A 120 17.39 -2.91 -13.92
N GLU A 121 18.51 -3.20 -13.24
CA GLU A 121 18.65 -2.94 -11.81
C GLU A 121 18.60 -1.44 -11.46
N ASP A 122 19.01 -0.57 -12.38
CA ASP A 122 18.90 0.88 -12.20
C ASP A 122 17.45 1.35 -12.24
N THR A 123 16.65 0.86 -13.19
CA THR A 123 15.22 1.18 -13.30
C THR A 123 14.42 0.66 -12.10
N LEU A 124 14.90 -0.37 -11.38
CA LEU A 124 14.26 -0.85 -10.15
C LEU A 124 14.23 0.22 -9.04
N LYS A 125 15.12 1.21 -9.08
CA LYS A 125 15.12 2.36 -8.15
C LYS A 125 13.89 3.25 -8.35
N ASN A 126 13.35 3.30 -9.56
CA ASN A 126 12.12 4.03 -9.90
C ASN A 126 10.85 3.31 -9.44
N ILE A 127 10.95 2.09 -8.90
CA ILE A 127 9.82 1.36 -8.36
C ILE A 127 9.83 1.51 -6.84
N ASP A 128 8.78 2.10 -6.28
CA ASP A 128 8.61 2.20 -4.83
C ASP A 128 8.20 0.86 -4.24
N SER A 129 7.10 0.29 -4.76
CA SER A 129 6.47 -0.91 -4.20
C SER A 129 5.66 -1.70 -5.24
N ILE A 130 5.61 -3.02 -5.04
CA ILE A 130 4.78 -3.96 -5.82
C ILE A 130 3.88 -4.69 -4.82
N ILE A 131 2.57 -4.47 -4.89
CA ILE A 131 1.63 -4.90 -3.85
C ILE A 131 0.47 -5.70 -4.47
N GLY A 132 0.22 -6.91 -3.98
CA GLY A 132 -0.93 -7.71 -4.43
C GLY A 132 -0.79 -8.12 -5.90
N VAL A 133 0.27 -8.88 -6.19
CA VAL A 133 0.54 -9.40 -7.54
C VAL A 133 0.59 -10.93 -7.51
N ASP A 134 -0.21 -11.58 -8.35
CA ASP A 134 -0.25 -13.05 -8.36
C ASP A 134 0.99 -13.62 -9.06
N GLU A 135 1.34 -13.08 -10.22
CA GLU A 135 2.53 -13.48 -10.97
C GLU A 135 3.35 -12.26 -11.40
N LEU A 136 4.59 -12.18 -10.89
CA LEU A 136 5.58 -11.16 -11.26
C LEU A 136 6.66 -11.78 -12.15
N ILE A 137 6.75 -11.33 -13.40
CA ILE A 137 7.75 -11.76 -14.38
C ILE A 137 8.84 -10.70 -14.48
N ILE A 138 10.09 -11.10 -14.26
CA ILE A 138 11.27 -10.23 -14.31
C ILE A 138 12.33 -10.79 -15.27
N PRO A 139 13.19 -9.96 -15.87
CA PRO A 139 14.29 -10.42 -16.69
C PRO A 139 15.37 -11.08 -15.84
N LYS A 140 16.10 -12.01 -16.45
CA LYS A 140 17.31 -12.60 -15.85
C LYS A 140 18.35 -11.52 -15.51
N GLY A 141 18.98 -11.65 -14.35
CA GLY A 141 20.04 -10.75 -13.89
C GLY A 141 19.61 -9.72 -12.86
N ILE A 142 18.32 -9.58 -12.56
CA ILE A 142 17.87 -8.72 -11.44
C ILE A 142 18.16 -9.37 -10.09
N ASN A 143 18.69 -8.58 -9.16
CA ASN A 143 18.85 -8.98 -7.77
C ASN A 143 17.48 -9.21 -7.09
N LYS A 144 17.13 -10.48 -6.88
CA LYS A 144 15.87 -10.89 -6.26
C LYS A 144 15.68 -10.38 -4.83
N ILE A 145 16.75 -10.25 -4.05
CA ILE A 145 16.66 -9.77 -2.66
C ILE A 145 16.24 -8.30 -2.67
N LEU A 146 16.85 -7.50 -3.54
CA LEU A 146 16.50 -6.09 -3.70
C LEU A 146 15.05 -5.92 -4.19
N LEU A 147 14.63 -6.73 -5.17
CA LEU A 147 13.25 -6.73 -5.66
C LEU A 147 12.25 -7.13 -4.55
N LEU A 148 12.53 -8.20 -3.83
CA LEU A 148 11.66 -8.71 -2.76
C LEU A 148 11.48 -7.70 -1.62
N SER A 149 12.49 -6.87 -1.34
CA SER A 149 12.36 -5.79 -0.35
C SER A 149 11.25 -4.77 -0.68
N LYS A 150 10.88 -4.66 -1.97
CA LYS A 150 9.81 -3.79 -2.49
C LYS A 150 8.48 -4.52 -2.67
N CYS A 151 8.46 -5.85 -2.56
CA CYS A 151 7.29 -6.67 -2.83
C CYS A 151 6.47 -6.94 -1.57
N LYS A 152 5.14 -6.84 -1.67
CA LYS A 152 4.18 -7.20 -0.60
C LYS A 152 3.04 -8.01 -1.22
N PHE A 153 2.72 -9.16 -0.63
CA PHE A 153 1.66 -10.04 -1.15
C PHE A 153 1.87 -10.44 -2.63
N VAL A 154 3.11 -10.78 -2.99
CA VAL A 154 3.41 -11.36 -4.29
C VAL A 154 3.38 -12.88 -4.18
N LYS A 155 2.54 -13.57 -4.95
CA LYS A 155 2.38 -15.05 -4.81
C LYS A 155 3.51 -15.80 -5.51
N LYS A 156 3.90 -15.37 -6.72
CA LYS A 156 4.87 -16.06 -7.55
C LYS A 156 5.77 -15.06 -8.28
N ILE A 157 7.07 -15.37 -8.34
CA ILE A 157 8.05 -14.62 -9.14
C ILE A 157 8.69 -15.58 -10.14
N THR A 158 8.72 -15.20 -11.41
CA THR A 158 9.28 -15.98 -12.53
C THR A 158 10.24 -15.14 -13.35
N GLU A 159 11.20 -15.80 -14.00
CA GLU A 159 12.18 -15.13 -14.87
C GLU A 159 11.89 -15.38 -16.34
N ILE A 160 12.18 -14.39 -17.18
CA ILE A 160 12.19 -14.49 -18.65
C ILE A 160 13.58 -14.19 -19.21
#